data_AF-A0A8J3BH11-F1
#
_entry.id   AF-A0A8J3BH11-F1
#
_cell.length_a   1.000
_cell.length_b   1.000
_cell.length_c   1.000
_cell.angle_alpha   90.00
_cell.angle_beta   90.00
_cell.angle_gamma   90.00
#
_symmetry.space_group_name_H-M   'P 1'
#
loop_
_entity.id
_entity.type
_entity.pdbx_description
1 polymer ?
#
loop_
_entity_poly.entity_id
_entity_poly.type
_entity_poly.pdbx_seq_one_letter_code
_entity_poly.pdbx_strand_id
1 'polypeptide(L)'
;MKYLTSRLLIAALAVPALCVGSAAPALAGGASPVVDPTGDTVDATTNEPVEQPEGDLVAANGRRTGDGLEFSFKAAKPTDPQTDGAWQDGVASAWINLDTNSDGQPEYTLFYGTYTAEGVVARVFENHDDGTITTMCDGDAVFSGGTNTFTFPLSCINSPSDLGYNANLAYPREDADEPPLSLDAAPDSGYAKVD
;
A
#
# COMPACT_ATOMS: atom_id res chain seq x y z
N MET A 1 20.71 -71.86 -38.12
CA MET A 1 21.77 -71.94 -37.09
C MET A 1 22.56 -70.64 -37.05
N LYS A 2 22.36 -69.80 -36.03
CA LYS A 2 23.28 -68.74 -35.58
C LYS A 2 23.02 -68.52 -34.09
N TYR A 3 24.10 -68.47 -33.32
CA TYR A 3 24.18 -68.57 -31.86
C TYR A 3 24.02 -67.22 -31.14
N LEU A 4 23.58 -67.32 -29.88
CA LEU A 4 23.85 -66.55 -28.66
C LEU A 4 23.84 -65.00 -28.68
N THR A 5 23.15 -64.42 -27.68
CA THR A 5 23.85 -63.63 -26.65
C THR A 5 23.02 -63.48 -25.37
N SER A 6 23.63 -63.88 -24.26
CA SER A 6 23.16 -63.74 -22.88
C SER A 6 23.26 -62.29 -22.42
N ARG A 7 22.29 -61.78 -21.67
CA ARG A 7 22.43 -60.54 -20.90
C ARG A 7 21.95 -60.74 -19.45
N LEU A 8 22.90 -60.52 -18.57
CA LEU A 8 22.85 -60.47 -17.11
C LEU A 8 21.93 -59.31 -16.67
N LEU A 9 20.92 -59.59 -15.84
CA LEU A 9 20.11 -58.56 -15.19
C LEU A 9 20.74 -58.23 -13.82
N ILE A 10 21.10 -56.97 -13.62
CA ILE A 10 21.49 -56.41 -12.32
C ILE A 10 20.23 -55.83 -11.68
N ALA A 11 19.85 -56.34 -10.51
CA ALA A 11 18.75 -55.80 -9.71
C ALA A 11 19.24 -54.59 -8.91
N ALA A 12 18.63 -53.42 -9.13
CA ALA A 12 18.88 -52.20 -8.37
C ALA A 12 18.02 -52.20 -7.09
N LEU A 13 18.67 -52.03 -5.94
CA LEU A 13 18.04 -51.79 -4.64
C LEU A 13 17.61 -50.31 -4.55
N ALA A 14 16.31 -50.07 -4.36
CA ALA A 14 15.75 -48.75 -4.10
C ALA A 14 15.81 -48.43 -2.60
N VAL A 15 16.38 -47.28 -2.24
CA VAL A 15 16.36 -46.71 -0.88
C VAL A 15 15.21 -45.71 -0.81
N PRO A 16 14.30 -45.76 0.19
CA PRO A 16 13.24 -44.77 0.34
C PRO A 16 13.81 -43.47 0.93
N ALA A 17 13.59 -42.36 0.23
CA ALA A 17 13.88 -41.02 0.70
C ALA A 17 12.78 -40.57 1.68
N LEU A 18 13.16 -40.26 2.92
CA LEU A 18 12.29 -39.62 3.91
C LEU A 18 12.21 -38.12 3.59
N CYS A 19 11.07 -37.66 3.09
CA CYS A 19 10.77 -36.23 2.99
C CYS A 19 10.50 -35.68 4.39
N VAL A 20 11.49 -35.00 4.97
CA VAL A 20 11.27 -34.14 6.14
C VAL A 20 10.65 -32.85 5.62
N GLY A 21 9.32 -32.76 5.69
CA GLY A 21 8.61 -31.51 5.41
C GLY A 21 8.97 -30.48 6.46
N SER A 22 9.78 -29.49 6.10
CA SER A 22 9.90 -28.26 6.89
C SER A 22 8.58 -27.51 6.76
N ALA A 23 7.77 -27.52 7.81
CA ALA A 23 6.68 -26.57 7.93
C ALA A 23 7.29 -25.16 8.00
N ALA A 24 6.97 -24.32 7.03
CA ALA A 24 7.30 -22.91 7.11
C ALA A 24 6.65 -22.32 8.37
N PRO A 25 7.36 -21.48 9.16
CA PRO A 25 6.74 -20.78 10.26
C PRO A 25 5.57 -19.95 9.73
N ALA A 26 4.38 -20.16 10.28
CA ALA A 26 3.25 -19.27 10.06
C ALA A 26 3.65 -17.89 10.59
N LEU A 27 3.72 -16.89 9.72
CA LEU A 27 3.90 -15.50 10.12
C LEU A 27 2.72 -15.13 11.05
N ALA A 28 3.06 -14.85 12.31
CA ALA A 28 2.11 -14.47 13.34
C ALA A 28 1.49 -13.11 12.98
N GLY A 29 0.17 -13.02 13.18
CA GLY A 29 -0.72 -11.85 13.14
C GLY A 29 -0.15 -10.56 12.54
N GLY A 30 -0.47 -10.30 11.28
CA GLY A 30 -0.40 -8.93 10.75
C GLY A 30 -1.57 -8.09 11.27
N ALA A 31 -1.40 -6.77 11.23
CA ALA A 31 -2.40 -5.81 11.66
C ALA A 31 -3.71 -6.12 10.98
N SER A 32 -4.79 -6.06 11.75
CA SER A 32 -6.09 -5.98 11.12
C SER A 32 -6.17 -4.63 10.41
N PRO A 33 -6.60 -4.60 9.14
CA PRO A 33 -6.78 -3.33 8.44
C PRO A 33 -7.70 -2.42 9.25
N VAL A 34 -7.42 -1.13 9.24
CA VAL A 34 -8.38 -0.11 9.66
C VAL A 34 -9.58 -0.24 8.73
N VAL A 35 -10.76 -0.44 9.33
CA VAL A 35 -12.04 -0.36 8.63
C VAL A 35 -12.60 1.01 8.93
N ASP A 36 -12.79 1.79 7.88
CA ASP A 36 -13.41 3.10 7.96
C ASP A 36 -14.93 2.97 7.80
N PRO A 37 -15.72 3.80 8.48
CA PRO A 37 -17.10 4.03 8.09
C PRO A 37 -17.19 4.52 6.64
N THR A 38 -18.36 4.40 6.03
CA THR A 38 -18.62 4.97 4.69
C THR A 38 -19.38 6.27 4.85
N GLY A 39 -19.16 7.24 3.96
CA GLY A 39 -19.95 8.47 3.85
C GLY A 39 -19.55 9.59 4.83
N ASP A 40 -18.31 9.57 5.29
CA ASP A 40 -17.63 10.58 6.14
C ASP A 40 -16.67 11.48 5.35
N THR A 41 -16.57 11.30 4.04
CA THR A 41 -15.87 12.20 3.14
C THR A 41 -16.37 13.65 3.29
N VAL A 42 -15.43 14.61 3.31
CA VAL A 42 -15.72 16.05 3.45
C VAL A 42 -15.23 16.86 2.26
N ASP A 43 -15.81 18.04 2.07
CA ASP A 43 -15.27 19.08 1.19
C ASP A 43 -13.94 19.61 1.78
N ALA A 44 -12.86 19.58 1.00
CA ALA A 44 -11.53 20.04 1.40
C ALA A 44 -11.47 21.50 1.89
N THR A 45 -12.40 22.33 1.41
CA THR A 45 -12.44 23.77 1.69
C THR A 45 -13.38 24.09 2.84
N THR A 46 -14.57 23.49 2.85
CA THR A 46 -15.62 23.83 3.82
C THR A 46 -15.70 22.87 5.00
N ASN A 47 -15.09 21.69 4.89
CA ASN A 47 -15.18 20.59 5.85
C ASN A 47 -16.62 20.11 6.09
N GLU A 48 -17.53 20.40 5.16
CA GLU A 48 -18.90 19.90 5.17
C GLU A 48 -18.95 18.49 4.55
N PRO A 49 -19.80 17.58 5.02
CA PRO A 49 -19.95 16.25 4.44
C PRO A 49 -20.36 16.29 2.96
N VAL A 50 -19.81 15.39 2.15
CA VAL A 50 -20.10 15.26 0.72
C VAL A 50 -20.25 13.79 0.32
N GLU A 51 -21.12 13.49 -0.66
CA GLU A 51 -21.22 12.15 -1.24
C GLU A 51 -20.22 12.00 -2.39
N GLN A 52 -19.02 11.49 -2.10
CA GLN A 52 -18.00 11.20 -3.12
C GLN A 52 -17.38 9.81 -2.90
N PRO A 53 -18.02 8.72 -3.34
CA PRO A 53 -17.58 7.35 -3.03
C PRO A 53 -16.21 6.97 -3.61
N GLU A 54 -15.71 7.69 -4.63
CA GLU A 54 -14.35 7.56 -5.16
C GLU A 54 -13.29 8.16 -4.23
N GLY A 55 -13.67 9.14 -3.40
CA GLY A 55 -12.83 9.77 -2.38
C GLY A 55 -13.04 9.20 -0.97
N ASP A 56 -14.09 8.42 -0.77
CA ASP A 56 -14.47 7.76 0.50
C ASP A 56 -13.59 6.56 0.79
N LEU A 57 -12.69 6.65 1.78
CA LEU A 57 -11.85 5.53 2.20
C LEU A 57 -12.68 4.56 3.04
N VAL A 58 -12.56 3.25 2.78
CA VAL A 58 -13.29 2.22 3.55
C VAL A 58 -12.36 1.21 4.20
N ALA A 59 -11.10 1.19 3.77
CA ALA A 59 -10.07 0.40 4.41
C ALA A 59 -8.69 0.98 4.14
N ALA A 60 -7.83 0.92 5.16
CA ALA A 60 -6.41 1.19 5.03
C ALA A 60 -5.59 0.20 5.87
N ASN A 61 -4.43 -0.20 5.39
CA ASN A 61 -3.54 -1.14 6.06
C ASN A 61 -2.09 -0.70 5.96
N GLY A 62 -1.30 -0.97 7.00
CA GLY A 62 0.14 -0.82 7.01
C GLY A 62 0.78 -2.04 7.66
N ARG A 63 1.78 -2.63 6.99
CA ARG A 63 2.53 -3.77 7.53
C ARG A 63 4.00 -3.71 7.17
N ARG A 64 4.84 -4.24 8.05
CA ARG A 64 6.22 -4.61 7.76
C ARG A 64 6.22 -5.85 6.89
N THR A 65 7.06 -5.80 5.87
CA THR A 65 7.48 -6.95 5.09
C THR A 65 8.97 -7.15 5.33
N GLY A 66 9.55 -8.28 4.92
CA GLY A 66 10.94 -8.66 5.25
C GLY A 66 11.90 -7.49 5.48
N ASP A 67 12.21 -6.74 4.42
CA ASP A 67 13.10 -5.56 4.47
C ASP A 67 12.36 -4.23 4.20
N GLY A 68 11.02 -4.24 4.19
CA GLY A 68 10.23 -3.15 3.65
C GLY A 68 8.96 -2.84 4.44
N LEU A 69 8.23 -1.87 3.92
CA LEU A 69 6.87 -1.56 4.35
C LEU A 69 5.94 -1.80 3.18
N GLU A 70 4.76 -2.32 3.48
CA GLU A 70 3.64 -2.37 2.55
C GLU A 70 2.47 -1.60 3.15
N PHE A 71 1.94 -0.66 2.38
CA PHE A 71 0.68 -0.02 2.70
C PHE A 71 -0.36 -0.35 1.65
N SER A 72 -1.62 -0.32 2.04
CA SER A 72 -2.71 -0.38 1.08
C SER A 72 -3.91 0.44 1.53
N PHE A 73 -4.70 0.88 0.56
CA PHE A 73 -5.98 1.50 0.83
C PHE A 73 -7.01 1.13 -0.23
N LYS A 74 -8.28 1.30 0.13
CA LYS A 74 -9.42 1.04 -0.73
C LYS A 74 -10.49 2.10 -0.50
N ALA A 75 -11.00 2.67 -1.59
CA ALA A 75 -12.16 3.55 -1.56
C ALA A 75 -13.48 2.76 -1.66
N ALA A 76 -14.61 3.38 -1.31
CA ALA A 76 -15.95 2.79 -1.43
C ALA A 76 -16.26 2.41 -2.89
N LYS A 77 -15.85 3.27 -3.83
CA LYS A 77 -15.85 3.02 -5.28
C LYS A 77 -14.43 3.15 -5.83
N PRO A 78 -13.62 2.08 -5.82
CA PRO A 78 -12.23 2.13 -6.29
C PRO A 78 -12.14 2.48 -7.78
N THR A 79 -11.26 3.41 -8.11
CA THR A 79 -10.89 3.78 -9.48
C THR A 79 -9.46 3.32 -9.77
N ASP A 80 -9.18 2.91 -11.01
CA ASP A 80 -7.84 2.49 -11.44
C ASP A 80 -7.05 3.73 -11.86
N PRO A 81 -5.97 4.11 -11.14
CA PRO A 81 -5.22 5.32 -11.45
C PRO A 81 -4.59 5.33 -12.85
N GLN A 82 -4.37 4.17 -13.47
CA GLN A 82 -3.85 4.10 -14.84
C GLN A 82 -4.88 4.44 -15.91
N THR A 83 -6.18 4.37 -15.60
CA THR A 83 -7.26 4.54 -16.59
C THR A 83 -8.28 5.62 -16.23
N ASP A 84 -8.29 6.05 -14.98
CA ASP A 84 -9.20 7.07 -14.48
C ASP A 84 -8.68 8.49 -14.76
N GLY A 85 -9.54 9.34 -15.32
CA GLY A 85 -9.16 10.68 -15.74
C GLY A 85 -8.73 11.59 -14.60
N ALA A 86 -9.37 11.50 -13.43
CA ALA A 86 -9.04 12.35 -12.29
C ALA A 86 -7.62 12.08 -11.79
N TRP A 87 -7.22 10.81 -11.75
CA TRP A 87 -5.85 10.42 -11.45
C TRP A 87 -4.90 10.91 -12.55
N GLN A 88 -5.16 10.57 -13.81
CA GLN A 88 -4.29 10.92 -14.94
C GLN A 88 -4.03 12.43 -15.08
N ASP A 89 -5.03 13.25 -14.75
CA ASP A 89 -4.94 14.72 -14.77
C ASP A 89 -4.26 15.29 -13.52
N GLY A 90 -3.90 14.44 -12.54
CA GLY A 90 -3.23 14.82 -11.30
C GLY A 90 -4.14 15.51 -10.29
N VAL A 91 -5.46 15.38 -10.44
CA VAL A 91 -6.45 16.00 -9.54
C VAL A 91 -6.75 15.07 -8.37
N ALA A 92 -6.89 13.77 -8.62
CA ALA A 92 -6.95 12.75 -7.58
C ALA A 92 -5.54 12.41 -7.07
N SER A 93 -5.40 12.27 -5.76
CA SER A 93 -4.14 11.89 -5.12
C SER A 93 -4.40 11.20 -3.80
N ALA A 94 -3.49 10.33 -3.37
CA ALA A 94 -3.52 9.77 -2.03
C ALA A 94 -2.16 9.97 -1.36
N TRP A 95 -2.16 10.01 -0.03
CA TRP A 95 -0.93 10.04 0.74
C TRP A 95 -1.08 9.29 2.05
N ILE A 96 0.05 8.80 2.57
CA ILE A 96 0.12 8.17 3.88
C ILE A 96 1.09 8.95 4.73
N ASN A 97 0.57 9.53 5.80
CA ASN A 97 1.34 10.18 6.84
C ASN A 97 1.90 9.12 7.78
N LEU A 98 3.18 9.22 8.10
CA LEU A 98 3.91 8.27 8.94
C LEU A 98 4.46 8.97 10.17
N ASP A 99 4.00 8.54 11.34
CA ASP A 99 4.48 8.96 12.64
C ASP A 99 5.46 7.90 13.16
N THR A 100 6.74 8.25 13.27
CA THR A 100 7.82 7.34 13.64
C THR A 100 8.24 7.46 15.11
N ASN A 101 7.74 8.47 15.81
CA ASN A 101 8.14 8.80 17.18
C ASN A 101 6.97 8.79 18.18
N SER A 102 5.73 8.56 17.71
CA SER A 102 4.47 8.57 18.45
C SER A 102 4.10 9.91 19.11
N ASP A 103 4.48 11.04 18.50
CA ASP A 103 4.09 12.39 18.97
C ASP A 103 2.82 12.93 18.30
N GLY A 104 2.26 12.19 17.33
CA GLY A 104 1.07 12.57 16.59
C GLY A 104 1.32 13.53 15.42
N GLN A 105 2.58 13.81 15.07
CA GLN A 105 2.99 14.51 13.87
C GLN A 105 3.67 13.53 12.89
N PRO A 106 3.55 13.76 11.57
CA PRO A 106 4.20 12.89 10.60
C PRO A 106 5.61 13.34 10.28
N GLU A 107 6.61 12.51 10.57
CA GLU A 107 7.99 12.72 10.07
C GLU A 107 8.13 12.41 8.59
N TYR A 108 7.29 11.52 8.06
CA TYR A 108 7.35 11.15 6.65
C TYR A 108 5.97 11.14 6.00
N THR A 109 5.94 11.44 4.71
CA THR A 109 4.74 11.30 3.87
C THR A 109 5.07 10.46 2.66
N LEU A 110 4.30 9.39 2.45
CA LEU A 110 4.29 8.64 1.20
C LEU A 110 3.24 9.26 0.29
N PHE A 111 3.64 9.72 -0.89
CA PHE A 111 2.72 10.20 -1.91
C PHE A 111 2.37 9.11 -2.93
N TYR A 112 1.11 9.10 -3.36
CA TYR A 112 0.58 8.32 -4.47
C TYR A 112 -0.13 9.20 -5.47
N GLY A 113 0.19 8.99 -6.74
CA GLY A 113 -0.58 9.56 -7.84
C GLY A 113 0.00 9.14 -9.17
N THR A 114 -0.55 9.69 -10.25
CA THR A 114 0.02 9.51 -11.58
C THR A 114 0.74 10.75 -12.05
N TYR A 115 1.93 10.56 -12.61
CA TYR A 115 2.59 11.54 -13.45
C TYR A 115 2.52 11.02 -14.89
N THR A 116 1.96 11.81 -15.80
CA THR A 116 1.57 11.40 -17.16
C THR A 116 2.67 10.75 -18.00
N ALA A 117 3.95 10.92 -17.64
CA ALA A 117 5.09 10.27 -18.30
C ALA A 117 5.61 9.00 -17.62
N GLU A 118 5.34 8.81 -16.32
CA GLU A 118 5.93 7.75 -15.47
C GLU A 118 4.90 6.69 -15.05
N GLY A 119 3.62 6.97 -15.26
CA GLY A 119 2.53 6.15 -14.76
C GLY A 119 2.28 6.44 -13.27
N VAL A 120 1.83 5.42 -12.55
CA VAL A 120 1.59 5.52 -11.11
C VAL A 120 2.92 5.57 -10.38
N VAL A 121 3.11 6.61 -9.56
CA VAL A 121 4.32 6.78 -8.75
C VAL A 121 3.99 6.62 -7.26
N ALA A 122 4.93 6.04 -6.54
CA ALA A 122 4.98 6.09 -5.08
C ALA A 122 6.31 6.72 -4.67
N ARG A 123 6.27 7.75 -3.82
CA ARG A 123 7.48 8.44 -3.37
C ARG A 123 7.40 8.77 -1.89
N VAL A 124 8.48 8.52 -1.18
CA VAL A 124 8.61 8.82 0.24
C VAL A 124 9.31 10.16 0.41
N PHE A 125 8.71 11.01 1.23
CA PHE A 125 9.24 12.30 1.61
C PHE A 125 9.48 12.37 3.12
N GLU A 126 10.53 13.07 3.52
CA GLU A 126 10.76 13.50 4.90
C GLU A 126 10.22 14.91 5.09
N ASN A 127 9.41 15.10 6.13
CA ASN A 127 8.84 16.36 6.55
C ASN A 127 9.74 16.98 7.61
N HIS A 128 10.17 18.23 7.38
CA HIS A 128 11.01 18.97 8.32
C HIS A 128 10.18 20.00 9.08
N ASP A 129 10.58 20.31 10.33
CA ASP A 129 9.91 21.30 11.18
C ASP A 129 9.84 22.70 10.56
N ASP A 130 10.73 23.02 9.63
CA ASP A 130 10.77 24.29 8.90
C ASP A 130 9.81 24.32 7.68
N GLY A 131 9.03 23.25 7.48
CA GLY A 131 8.11 23.07 6.38
C GLY A 131 8.77 22.64 5.07
N THR A 132 10.08 22.37 5.07
CA THR A 132 10.73 21.79 3.90
C THR A 132 10.44 20.30 3.77
N ILE A 133 10.46 19.82 2.53
CA ILE A 133 10.18 18.43 2.18
C ILE A 133 11.35 17.90 1.38
N THR A 134 11.91 16.75 1.80
CA THR A 134 13.03 16.10 1.12
C THR A 134 12.61 14.74 0.56
N THR A 135 12.88 14.49 -0.72
CA THR A 135 12.67 13.16 -1.31
C THR A 135 13.67 12.15 -0.73
N MET A 136 13.16 11.06 -0.16
CA MET A 136 13.98 10.00 0.43
C MET A 136 14.22 8.86 -0.55
N CYS A 137 13.15 8.29 -1.10
CA CYS A 137 13.24 7.21 -2.07
C CYS A 137 11.95 7.10 -2.90
N ASP A 138 12.05 6.40 -4.02
CA ASP A 138 10.90 5.91 -4.76
C ASP A 138 10.46 4.55 -4.19
N GLY A 139 9.17 4.26 -4.29
CA GLY A 139 8.56 2.97 -3.98
C GLY A 139 7.87 2.36 -5.20
N ASP A 140 7.39 1.14 -5.03
CA ASP A 140 6.54 0.47 -6.01
C ASP A 140 5.07 0.72 -5.67
N ALA A 141 4.24 0.80 -6.71
CA ALA A 141 2.81 1.04 -6.57
C ALA A 141 2.03 0.14 -7.53
N VAL A 142 0.95 -0.48 -7.05
CA VAL A 142 0.11 -1.40 -7.81
C VAL A 142 -1.36 -1.16 -7.48
N PHE A 143 -2.21 -1.10 -8.50
CA PHE A 143 -3.65 -1.22 -8.35
C PHE A 143 -4.10 -2.62 -8.77
N SER A 144 -4.79 -3.34 -7.88
CA SER A 144 -5.31 -4.68 -8.18
C SER A 144 -6.53 -5.00 -7.33
N GLY A 145 -7.57 -5.54 -7.96
CA GLY A 145 -8.80 -5.96 -7.25
C GLY A 145 -9.51 -4.81 -6.51
N GLY A 146 -9.37 -3.56 -6.99
CA GLY A 146 -9.93 -2.38 -6.33
C GLY A 146 -9.16 -1.92 -5.10
N THR A 147 -7.90 -2.33 -4.93
CA THR A 147 -7.02 -1.92 -3.84
C THR A 147 -5.75 -1.30 -4.41
N ASN A 148 -5.37 -0.15 -3.88
CA ASN A 148 -4.07 0.47 -4.13
C ASN A 148 -3.07 -0.07 -3.11
N THR A 149 -1.94 -0.58 -3.56
CA THR A 149 -0.87 -1.13 -2.73
C THR A 149 0.46 -0.44 -3.03
N PHE A 150 1.23 -0.23 -1.98
CA PHE A 150 2.48 0.52 -1.95
C PHE A 150 3.54 -0.30 -1.27
N THR A 151 4.75 -0.31 -1.81
CA THR A 151 5.88 -0.88 -1.09
C THR A 151 7.13 -0.03 -1.21
N PHE A 152 7.87 0.11 -0.11
CA PHE A 152 9.17 0.76 -0.13
C PHE A 152 10.11 0.17 0.93
N PRO A 153 11.44 0.29 0.77
CA PRO A 153 12.40 -0.17 1.78
C PRO A 153 12.23 0.54 3.12
N LEU A 154 12.27 -0.20 4.23
CA LEU A 154 12.14 0.38 5.56
C LEU A 154 13.29 1.35 5.89
N SER A 155 14.45 1.15 5.26
CA SER A 155 15.61 2.05 5.34
C SER A 155 15.34 3.45 4.79
N CYS A 156 14.30 3.67 3.99
CA CYS A 156 13.95 4.99 3.49
C CYS A 156 13.52 5.97 4.58
N ILE A 157 13.04 5.44 5.72
CA ILE A 157 12.56 6.23 6.85
C ILE A 157 13.42 6.03 8.10
N ASN A 158 14.70 5.68 7.93
CA ASN A 158 15.65 5.40 9.02
C ASN A 158 15.28 4.19 9.92
N SER A 159 14.45 3.28 9.42
CA SER A 159 14.11 2.01 10.08
C SER A 159 13.62 2.13 11.53
N PRO A 160 12.54 2.89 11.79
CA PRO A 160 12.04 3.10 13.13
C PRO A 160 11.45 1.81 13.70
N SER A 161 11.56 1.62 15.01
CA SER A 161 11.00 0.47 15.71
C SER A 161 9.50 0.60 16.01
N ASP A 162 9.01 1.84 16.09
CA ASP A 162 7.58 2.16 16.21
C ASP A 162 7.15 2.93 14.96
N LEU A 163 5.94 2.68 14.49
CA LEU A 163 5.42 3.30 13.28
C LEU A 163 3.89 3.36 13.34
N GLY A 164 3.37 4.57 13.31
CA GLY A 164 1.97 4.89 13.06
C GLY A 164 1.76 5.30 11.60
N TYR A 165 0.56 5.06 11.06
CA TYR A 165 0.15 5.53 9.75
C TYR A 165 -1.26 6.10 9.72
N ASN A 166 -1.48 7.05 8.83
CA ASN A 166 -2.78 7.63 8.52
C ASN A 166 -2.86 7.81 6.99
N ALA A 167 -3.76 7.06 6.35
CA ALA A 167 -3.98 7.13 4.92
C ALA A 167 -4.98 8.25 4.61
N ASN A 168 -4.77 8.94 3.52
CA ASN A 168 -5.60 10.07 3.07
C ASN A 168 -5.86 9.94 1.58
N LEU A 169 -7.04 10.37 1.15
CA LEU A 169 -7.45 10.37 -0.24
C LEU A 169 -8.11 11.70 -0.58
N ALA A 170 -7.63 12.32 -1.66
CA ALA A 170 -8.28 13.45 -2.30
C ALA A 170 -8.82 13.02 -3.66
N TYR A 171 -10.07 13.38 -3.94
CA TYR A 171 -10.71 13.11 -5.23
C TYR A 171 -11.51 14.32 -5.69
N PRO A 172 -11.55 14.66 -6.99
CA PRO A 172 -12.38 15.77 -7.47
C PRO A 172 -13.85 15.48 -7.23
N ARG A 173 -14.58 16.52 -6.84
CA ARG A 173 -16.04 16.45 -6.76
C ARG A 173 -16.70 16.69 -8.11
N GLU A 174 -17.72 15.90 -8.42
CA GLU A 174 -18.50 16.02 -9.64
C GLU A 174 -19.53 17.17 -9.60
N ASP A 175 -19.86 17.68 -8.41
CA ASP A 175 -20.98 18.60 -8.17
C ASP A 175 -20.59 20.09 -8.13
N ALA A 176 -19.38 20.46 -8.54
CA ALA A 176 -18.86 21.82 -8.38
C ALA A 176 -18.08 22.36 -9.59
N ASP A 177 -18.19 23.68 -9.79
CA ASP A 177 -17.77 24.40 -11.01
C ASP A 177 -16.25 24.62 -11.14
N GLU A 178 -15.49 24.53 -10.04
CA GLU A 178 -14.01 24.48 -9.99
C GLU A 178 -13.68 23.38 -8.98
N PRO A 179 -12.90 22.32 -9.32
CA PRO A 179 -13.00 21.06 -8.59
C PRO A 179 -12.61 21.25 -7.12
N PRO A 180 -13.59 21.37 -6.20
CA PRO A 180 -13.29 21.22 -4.79
C PRO A 180 -12.94 19.75 -4.63
N LEU A 181 -11.85 19.49 -3.93
CA LEU A 181 -11.50 18.13 -3.60
C LEU A 181 -12.45 17.65 -2.51
N SER A 182 -12.91 16.42 -2.61
CA SER A 182 -13.34 15.66 -1.45
C SER A 182 -12.09 15.16 -0.74
N LEU A 183 -12.10 15.13 0.59
CA LEU A 183 -11.05 14.57 1.42
C LEU A 183 -11.62 13.50 2.33
N ASP A 184 -10.81 12.46 2.53
CA ASP A 184 -11.07 11.45 3.52
C ASP A 184 -9.76 10.93 4.13
N ALA A 185 -9.84 10.40 5.34
CA ALA A 185 -8.69 9.90 6.08
C ALA A 185 -9.03 8.64 6.89
N ALA A 186 -8.21 7.60 6.73
CA ALA A 186 -8.31 6.34 7.45
C ALA A 186 -7.05 6.08 8.30
N PRO A 187 -7.14 6.04 9.64
CA PRO A 187 -8.33 6.34 10.45
C PRO A 187 -8.69 7.83 10.43
N ASP A 188 -9.96 8.17 10.69
CA ASP A 188 -10.48 9.55 10.83
C ASP A 188 -9.63 10.46 11.74
N SER A 189 -8.94 9.86 12.72
CA SER A 189 -8.09 10.60 13.64
C SER A 189 -6.91 9.77 14.12
N GLY A 190 -5.79 10.46 14.32
CA GLY A 190 -4.55 9.85 14.80
C GLY A 190 -3.94 8.87 13.81
N TYR A 191 -3.23 7.88 14.34
CA TYR A 191 -2.46 6.93 13.55
C TYR A 191 -2.77 5.50 13.99
N ALA A 192 -3.02 4.63 13.01
CA ALA A 192 -3.06 3.19 13.21
C ALA A 192 -1.63 2.63 13.25
N LYS A 193 -1.42 1.52 13.97
CA LYS A 193 -0.08 0.92 14.07
C LYS A 193 0.24 0.06 12.84
N VAL A 194 1.50 0.12 12.42
CA VAL A 194 2.07 -0.81 11.44
C VAL A 194 2.59 -2.04 12.17
N ASP A 195 2.15 -3.22 11.73
CA ASP A 195 2.57 -4.51 12.28
C ASP A 195 3.74 -5.14 11.55
#